data_AF-A0A7W1RG26-F1
#
_entry.id   AF-A0A7W1RG26-F1
#
_cell.length_a   1.000
_cell.length_b   1.000
_cell.length_c   1.000
_cell.angle_alpha   90.00
_cell.angle_beta   90.00
_cell.angle_gamma   90.00
#
_symmetry.space_group_name_H-M   'P 1'
#
loop_
_entity.id
_entity.type
_entity.pdbx_description
1 polymer ?
#
loop_
_entity_poly.entity_id
_entity_poly.type
_entity_poly.pdbx_seq_one_letter_code
_entity_poly.pdbx_strand_id
1 'polypeptide(L)'
;MQLNNFFSKITADSDLQARLYETKEIADVSIIAKEIGFNVSAAELLRAQAGRVLSLPPEELEFVAAGQKSKSGAQWGRGGKGYLDSPGYWIIKFIEWEGSASSKNPLLASFLNKIKIDNDLQVELLAAKNHNDVSIIANKNGFKILGSALLLHQASQILKLAEEKAEEVAKGAS
;
A
#
# COMPACT_ATOMS: atom_id res chain seq x y z
N MET A 1 14.00 0.97 -17.45
CA MET A 1 15.38 1.49 -17.28
C MET A 1 15.40 2.77 -16.43
N GLN A 2 14.52 3.75 -16.68
CA GLN A 2 14.43 5.01 -15.91
C GLN A 2 14.14 4.80 -14.41
N LEU A 3 13.19 3.93 -14.05
CA LEU A 3 12.85 3.64 -12.65
C LEU A 3 14.03 3.11 -11.82
N ASN A 4 14.82 2.17 -12.38
CA ASN A 4 16.00 1.64 -11.69
C ASN A 4 17.09 2.70 -11.52
N ASN A 5 17.31 3.54 -12.54
CA ASN A 5 18.27 4.64 -12.45
C ASN A 5 17.83 5.67 -11.40
N PHE A 6 16.52 5.97 -11.32
CA PHE A 6 15.97 6.80 -10.27
C PHE A 6 16.22 6.19 -8.89
N PHE A 7 16.00 4.89 -8.71
CA PHE A 7 16.31 4.21 -7.44
C PHE A 7 17.79 4.27 -7.09
N SER A 8 18.69 4.04 -8.04
CA SER A 8 20.14 4.20 -7.81
C SER A 8 20.48 5.63 -7.37
N LYS A 9 19.86 6.65 -7.96
CA LYS A 9 20.04 8.06 -7.56
C LYS A 9 19.54 8.30 -6.13
N ILE A 10 18.35 7.80 -5.77
CA ILE A 10 17.82 7.92 -4.41
C ILE A 10 18.76 7.26 -3.40
N THR A 11 19.23 6.04 -3.66
CA THR A 11 20.11 5.32 -2.74
C THR A 11 21.40 6.08 -2.45
N ALA A 12 21.93 6.83 -3.41
CA ALA A 12 23.16 7.60 -3.27
C ALA A 12 22.96 9.02 -2.69
N ASP A 13 21.73 9.46 -2.46
CA ASP A 13 21.40 10.86 -2.19
C ASP A 13 20.46 11.00 -0.98
N SER A 14 21.03 11.30 0.19
CA SER A 14 20.29 11.40 1.46
C SER A 14 19.30 12.57 1.49
N ASP A 15 19.64 13.67 0.82
CA ASP A 15 18.78 14.86 0.77
C ASP A 15 17.56 14.58 -0.10
N LEU A 16 17.76 13.89 -1.23
CA LEU A 16 16.66 13.40 -2.04
C LEU A 16 15.79 12.41 -1.24
N GLN A 17 16.38 11.47 -0.48
CA GLN A 17 15.60 10.56 0.37
C GLN A 17 14.72 11.31 1.38
N ALA A 18 15.27 12.32 2.05
CA ALA A 18 14.52 13.14 2.99
C ALA A 18 13.39 13.90 2.29
N ARG A 19 13.68 14.51 1.13
CA ARG A 19 12.68 15.22 0.33
C ARG A 19 11.54 14.31 -0.13
N LEU A 20 11.85 13.10 -0.59
CA LEU A 20 10.85 12.12 -1.03
C LEU A 20 10.03 11.57 0.13
N TYR A 21 10.60 11.45 1.32
CA TYR A 21 9.89 10.98 2.52
C TYR A 21 8.76 11.93 2.94
N GLU A 22 9.02 13.25 2.90
CA GLU A 22 8.10 14.31 3.33
C GLU A 22 7.01 14.66 2.31
N THR A 23 7.00 14.00 1.14
CA THR A 23 5.95 14.21 0.14
C THR A 23 4.57 13.82 0.67
N LYS A 24 3.53 14.56 0.27
CA LYS A 24 2.16 14.29 0.72
C LYS A 24 1.58 13.09 0.01
N GLU A 25 1.90 12.91 -1.27
CA GLU A 25 1.38 11.84 -2.11
C GLU A 25 2.53 11.09 -2.81
N ILE A 26 2.27 9.87 -3.29
CA ILE A 26 3.24 9.20 -4.19
C ILE A 26 3.31 9.94 -5.52
N ALA A 27 2.23 10.60 -5.95
CA ALA A 27 2.22 11.44 -7.14
C ALA A 27 3.29 12.56 -7.08
N ASP A 28 3.53 13.15 -5.90
CA ASP A 28 4.58 14.15 -5.70
C ASP A 28 5.98 13.58 -5.96
N VAL A 29 6.22 12.30 -5.63
CA VAL A 29 7.50 11.61 -5.92
C VAL A 29 7.74 11.54 -7.42
N SER A 30 6.70 11.32 -8.23
CA SER A 30 6.80 11.34 -9.71
C SER A 30 7.15 12.74 -10.22
N ILE A 31 6.59 13.80 -9.63
CA ILE A 31 6.92 15.19 -9.97
C ILE A 31 8.40 15.46 -9.68
N ILE A 32 8.88 15.10 -8.49
CA ILE A 32 10.29 15.27 -8.11
C ILE A 32 11.21 14.45 -9.02
N ALA A 33 10.82 13.22 -9.39
CA ALA A 33 11.58 12.41 -10.34
C ALA A 33 11.78 13.15 -11.68
N LYS A 34 10.71 13.78 -12.20
CA LYS A 34 10.75 14.57 -13.44
C LYS A 34 11.63 15.80 -13.32
N GLU A 35 11.57 16.53 -12.21
CA GLU A 35 12.42 17.69 -11.95
C GLU A 35 13.92 17.37 -12.06
N ILE A 36 14.32 16.18 -11.63
CA ILE A 36 15.72 15.74 -11.65
C ILE A 36 16.06 14.90 -12.89
N GLY A 37 15.18 14.87 -13.90
CA GLY A 37 15.44 14.30 -15.23
C GLY A 37 14.98 12.86 -15.44
N PHE A 38 14.23 12.26 -14.51
CA PHE A 38 13.64 10.92 -14.69
C PHE A 38 12.16 11.01 -15.09
N ASN A 39 11.80 10.40 -16.22
CA ASN A 39 10.40 10.23 -16.59
C ASN A 39 9.86 8.93 -15.99
N VAL A 40 9.37 9.00 -14.74
CA VAL A 40 8.77 7.89 -14.01
C VAL A 40 7.38 8.32 -13.54
N SER A 41 6.36 7.50 -13.82
CA SER A 41 4.97 7.73 -13.40
C SER A 41 4.73 7.42 -11.91
N ALA A 42 3.62 7.92 -11.37
CA ALA A 42 3.26 7.61 -9.99
C ALA A 42 2.82 6.15 -9.85
N ALA A 43 2.15 5.60 -10.88
CA ALA A 43 1.81 4.19 -10.96
C ALA A 43 3.05 3.27 -10.97
N GLU A 44 4.12 3.61 -11.71
CA GLU A 44 5.37 2.84 -11.68
C GLU A 44 6.00 2.84 -10.28
N LEU A 45 6.03 3.99 -9.61
CA LEU A 45 6.54 4.11 -8.24
C LEU A 45 5.71 3.29 -7.25
N LEU A 46 4.40 3.40 -7.33
CA LEU A 46 3.45 2.67 -6.51
C LEU A 46 3.65 1.16 -6.66
N ARG A 47 3.70 0.65 -7.90
CA ARG A 47 3.90 -0.78 -8.17
C ARG A 47 5.27 -1.26 -7.70
N ALA A 48 6.31 -0.43 -7.82
CA ALA A 48 7.62 -0.78 -7.32
C ALA A 48 7.66 -0.89 -5.79
N GLN A 49 6.97 0.01 -5.07
CA GLN A 49 6.80 -0.12 -3.62
C GLN A 49 6.04 -1.41 -3.28
N ALA A 50 4.96 -1.72 -4.00
CA ALA A 50 4.18 -2.94 -3.78
C ALA A 50 4.98 -4.23 -4.03
N GLY A 51 5.75 -4.27 -5.11
CA GLY A 51 6.62 -5.40 -5.42
C GLY A 51 7.70 -5.64 -4.36
N ARG A 52 8.23 -4.56 -3.75
CA ARG A 52 9.17 -4.68 -2.62
C ARG A 52 8.52 -5.29 -1.40
N VAL A 53 7.30 -4.87 -1.05
CA VAL A 53 6.55 -5.47 0.07
C VAL A 53 6.35 -6.96 -0.13
N LEU A 54 6.02 -7.41 -1.34
CA LEU A 54 5.91 -8.84 -1.64
C LEU A 54 7.23 -9.62 -1.51
N SER A 55 8.37 -8.94 -1.49
CA SER A 55 9.71 -9.52 -1.38
C SER A 55 10.30 -9.41 0.04
N LEU A 56 9.57 -8.79 0.99
CA LEU A 56 10.05 -8.65 2.37
C LEU A 56 10.06 -10.01 3.11
N PRO A 57 11.04 -10.24 4.00
CA PRO A 57 11.01 -11.39 4.89
C PRO A 57 9.85 -11.27 5.90
N PRO A 58 9.38 -12.39 6.47
CA PRO A 58 8.26 -12.40 7.42
C PRO A 58 8.40 -11.42 8.58
N GLU A 59 9.59 -11.29 9.18
CA GLU A 59 9.79 -10.34 10.28
C GLU A 59 9.55 -8.88 9.86
N GLU A 60 10.04 -8.48 8.69
CA GLU A 60 9.84 -7.12 8.16
C GLU A 60 8.38 -6.88 7.75
N LEU A 61 7.70 -7.91 7.23
CA LEU A 61 6.28 -7.82 6.92
C LEU A 61 5.43 -7.49 8.16
N GLU A 62 5.72 -8.11 9.30
CA GLU A 62 5.01 -7.82 10.55
C GLU A 62 5.28 -6.40 11.04
N PHE A 63 6.52 -5.90 10.91
CA PHE A 63 6.85 -4.50 11.22
C PHE A 63 6.08 -3.52 10.34
N VAL A 64 6.04 -3.76 9.03
CA VAL A 64 5.33 -2.92 8.08
C VAL A 64 3.82 -2.98 8.31
N ALA A 65 3.26 -4.17 8.58
CA ALA A 65 1.85 -4.34 8.90
C ALA A 65 1.44 -3.61 10.19
N ALA A 66 2.37 -3.44 11.14
CA ALA A 66 2.20 -2.63 12.33
C ALA A 66 2.31 -1.11 12.07
N GLY A 67 2.56 -0.68 10.83
CA GLY A 67 2.75 0.73 10.47
C GLY A 67 4.12 1.28 10.90
N GLN A 68 5.10 0.42 11.16
CA GLN A 68 6.45 0.84 11.52
C GLN A 68 7.30 1.05 10.27
N LYS A 69 8.29 1.95 10.39
CA LYS A 69 9.25 2.24 9.33
C LYS A 69 10.13 1.00 9.10
N SER A 70 10.02 0.40 7.92
CA SER A 70 10.93 -0.67 7.51
C SER A 70 12.30 -0.12 7.16
N LYS A 71 13.34 -0.91 7.43
CA LYS A 71 14.72 -0.60 7.02
C LYS A 71 14.94 -0.80 5.52
N SER A 72 14.13 -1.66 4.89
CA SER A 72 14.30 -2.11 3.51
C SER A 72 13.08 -1.83 2.61
N GLY A 73 11.90 -1.67 3.22
CA GLY A 73 10.70 -1.16 2.55
C GLY A 73 10.81 0.33 2.35
N ALA A 74 11.46 0.76 1.26
CA ALA A 74 11.47 2.17 0.89
C ALA A 74 10.04 2.62 0.57
N GLN A 75 9.43 3.30 1.55
CA GLN A 75 8.14 3.94 1.44
C GLN A 75 8.42 5.44 1.27
N TRP A 76 8.14 5.94 0.08
CA TRP A 76 8.19 7.37 -0.24
C TRP A 76 6.77 7.85 -0.47
N GLY A 77 6.47 9.10 -0.13
CA GLY A 77 5.10 9.57 -0.03
C GLY A 77 4.50 9.33 1.36
N ARG A 78 3.61 10.24 1.75
CA ARG A 78 2.76 10.16 2.96
C ARG A 78 3.57 10.03 4.26
N GLY A 79 4.63 10.82 4.40
CA GLY A 79 5.50 10.75 5.59
C GLY A 79 6.14 9.38 5.75
N GLY A 80 6.52 8.76 4.63
CA GLY A 80 7.10 7.42 4.59
C GLY A 80 6.13 6.27 4.80
N LYS A 81 4.82 6.47 4.58
CA LYS A 81 3.83 5.38 4.56
C LYS A 81 3.57 4.83 3.16
N GLY A 82 3.90 5.58 2.12
CA GLY A 82 3.61 5.18 0.74
C GLY A 82 2.14 4.84 0.57
N TYR A 83 1.83 3.66 0.03
CA TYR A 83 0.46 3.20 -0.17
C TYR A 83 -0.17 2.51 1.07
N LEU A 84 0.55 2.47 2.18
CA LEU A 84 0.12 1.80 3.42
C LEU A 84 -0.72 2.69 4.33
N ASP A 85 -0.96 3.93 3.92
CA ASP A 85 -1.94 4.77 4.57
C ASP A 85 -3.34 4.15 4.48
N SER A 86 -4.20 4.47 5.44
CA SER A 86 -5.64 4.18 5.38
C SER A 86 -5.99 2.77 4.84
N PRO A 87 -5.41 1.68 5.40
CA PRO A 87 -5.53 0.35 4.80
C PRO A 87 -6.98 -0.14 4.71
N GLY A 88 -7.84 0.22 5.67
CA GLY A 88 -9.26 -0.09 5.58
C GLY A 88 -9.95 0.57 4.39
N TYR A 89 -9.65 1.84 4.11
CA TYR A 89 -10.14 2.54 2.93
C TYR A 89 -9.73 1.84 1.63
N TRP A 90 -8.44 1.51 1.49
CA TRP A 90 -7.95 0.85 0.28
C TRP A 90 -8.53 -0.55 0.07
N ILE A 91 -8.68 -1.33 1.15
CA ILE A 91 -9.34 -2.64 1.07
C ILE A 91 -10.76 -2.50 0.53
N ILE A 92 -11.53 -1.54 1.06
CA ILE A 92 -12.90 -1.26 0.58
C ILE A 92 -12.88 -0.86 -0.90
N LYS A 93 -11.99 0.07 -1.29
CA LYS A 93 -11.86 0.51 -2.68
C LYS A 93 -11.49 -0.61 -3.65
N PHE A 94 -10.59 -1.51 -3.28
CA PHE A 94 -10.24 -2.64 -4.14
C PHE A 94 -11.41 -3.61 -4.31
N ILE A 95 -12.21 -3.85 -3.27
CA ILE A 95 -13.44 -4.65 -3.38
C ILE A 95 -14.44 -4.00 -4.34
N GLU A 96 -14.62 -2.67 -4.25
CA GLU A 96 -15.49 -1.91 -5.16
C GLU A 96 -15.03 -2.03 -6.62
N TRP A 97 -13.72 -1.95 -6.88
CA TRP A 97 -13.17 -2.00 -8.24
C TRP A 97 -13.13 -3.41 -8.85
N GLU A 98 -12.77 -4.44 -8.08
CA GLU A 98 -12.71 -5.82 -8.59
C GLU A 98 -14.12 -6.43 -8.79
N GLY A 99 -15.16 -5.87 -8.16
CA GLY A 99 -16.53 -6.40 -8.19
C GLY A 99 -16.71 -7.75 -7.45
N SER A 100 -15.61 -8.49 -7.20
CA SER A 100 -15.56 -9.74 -6.45
C SER A 100 -14.34 -9.78 -5.53
N ALA A 101 -14.52 -10.30 -4.32
CA ALA A 101 -13.43 -10.48 -3.36
C ALA A 101 -12.55 -11.68 -3.75
N SER A 102 -11.55 -11.47 -4.60
CA SER A 102 -10.68 -12.55 -5.04
C SER A 102 -9.44 -12.67 -4.14
N SER A 103 -9.35 -13.76 -3.39
CA SER A 103 -8.13 -14.11 -2.64
C SER A 103 -7.89 -15.62 -2.69
N LYS A 104 -6.62 -16.01 -2.83
CA LYS A 104 -6.22 -17.43 -2.71
C LYS A 104 -6.37 -17.96 -1.28
N ASN A 105 -6.46 -17.08 -0.28
CA ASN A 105 -6.73 -17.44 1.10
C ASN A 105 -8.25 -17.42 1.35
N PRO A 106 -8.89 -18.57 1.64
CA PRO A 106 -10.35 -18.65 1.82
C PRO A 106 -10.88 -17.82 3.00
N LEU A 107 -10.12 -17.70 4.08
CA LEU A 107 -10.51 -16.87 5.23
C LEU A 107 -10.49 -15.38 4.84
N LEU A 108 -9.47 -14.95 4.12
CA LEU A 108 -9.39 -13.59 3.61
C LEU A 108 -10.50 -13.32 2.59
N ALA A 109 -10.75 -14.24 1.66
CA ALA A 109 -11.86 -14.11 0.71
C ALA A 109 -13.22 -13.96 1.42
N SER A 110 -13.45 -14.77 2.47
CA SER A 110 -14.67 -14.68 3.28
C SER A 110 -14.79 -13.34 4.01
N PHE A 111 -13.68 -12.83 4.56
CA PHE A 111 -13.65 -11.53 5.22
C PHE A 111 -13.95 -10.39 4.25
N LEU A 112 -13.29 -10.37 3.09
CA LEU A 112 -13.52 -9.39 2.02
C LEU A 112 -14.98 -9.42 1.52
N ASN A 113 -15.59 -10.61 1.41
CA ASN A 113 -17.02 -10.75 1.09
C ASN A 113 -17.92 -10.18 2.18
N LYS A 114 -17.57 -10.35 3.48
CA LYS A 114 -18.33 -9.73 4.58
C LYS A 114 -18.26 -8.21 4.51
N ILE A 115 -17.08 -7.64 4.27
CA ILE A 115 -16.90 -6.17 4.11
C ILE A 115 -17.86 -5.63 3.05
N LYS A 116 -18.00 -6.33 1.92
CA LYS A 116 -18.86 -5.89 0.80
C LYS A 116 -20.32 -5.65 1.19
N ILE A 117 -20.85 -6.37 2.18
CA ILE A 117 -22.27 -6.35 2.55
C ILE A 117 -22.54 -5.72 3.92
N ASP A 118 -21.51 -5.43 4.70
CA ASP A 118 -21.61 -4.99 6.09
C ASP A 118 -21.07 -3.55 6.22
N ASN A 119 -21.99 -2.58 6.20
CA ASN A 119 -21.65 -1.16 6.28
C ASN A 119 -21.02 -0.77 7.62
N ASP A 120 -21.44 -1.39 8.72
CA ASP A 120 -20.89 -1.10 10.05
C ASP A 120 -19.43 -1.55 10.13
N LEU A 121 -19.13 -2.72 9.55
CA LEU A 121 -17.75 -3.20 9.41
C LEU A 121 -16.91 -2.26 8.53
N GLN A 122 -17.46 -1.72 7.44
CA GLN A 122 -16.75 -0.74 6.62
C GLN A 122 -16.40 0.52 7.42
N VAL A 123 -17.34 1.03 8.23
CA VAL A 123 -17.09 2.19 9.10
C VAL A 123 -15.99 1.89 10.12
N GLU A 124 -15.99 0.71 10.76
CA GLU A 124 -14.92 0.31 11.69
C GLU A 124 -13.55 0.26 10.98
N LEU A 125 -13.51 -0.28 9.74
CA LEU A 125 -12.29 -0.38 8.95
C LEU A 125 -11.70 0.97 8.57
N LEU A 126 -12.52 1.99 8.29
CA LEU A 126 -12.02 3.32 7.96
C LEU A 126 -11.23 3.97 9.11
N ALA A 127 -11.39 3.52 10.35
CA ALA A 127 -10.61 3.98 11.49
C ALA A 127 -9.25 3.29 11.65
N ALA A 128 -8.97 2.24 10.88
CA ALA A 128 -7.72 1.48 10.97
C ALA A 128 -6.52 2.31 10.48
N LYS A 129 -5.46 2.38 11.30
CA LYS A 129 -4.26 3.16 10.99
C LYS A 129 -3.16 2.35 10.30
N ASN A 130 -3.24 1.03 10.41
CA ASN A 130 -2.30 0.06 9.83
C ASN A 130 -3.00 -1.31 9.63
N HIS A 131 -2.33 -2.27 8.99
CA HIS A 131 -2.92 -3.58 8.71
C HIS A 131 -3.15 -4.43 9.95
N ASN A 132 -2.41 -4.20 11.04
CA ASN A 132 -2.65 -4.85 12.32
C ASN A 132 -3.97 -4.40 12.97
N ASP A 133 -4.35 -3.13 12.83
CA ASP A 133 -5.67 -2.64 13.26
C ASP A 133 -6.77 -3.35 12.46
N VAL A 134 -6.60 -3.49 11.14
CA VAL A 134 -7.54 -4.25 10.28
C VAL A 134 -7.61 -5.72 10.72
N SER A 135 -6.47 -6.33 11.06
CA SER A 135 -6.41 -7.70 11.59
C SER A 135 -7.18 -7.85 12.90
N ILE A 136 -7.06 -6.87 13.82
CA ILE A 136 -7.83 -6.86 15.07
C ILE A 136 -9.33 -6.80 14.77
N ILE A 137 -9.76 -5.94 13.85
CA ILE A 137 -11.17 -5.83 13.42
C ILE A 137 -11.66 -7.14 12.80
N ALA A 138 -10.87 -7.75 11.92
CA ALA A 138 -11.18 -9.04 11.30
C ALA A 138 -11.35 -10.14 12.37
N ASN A 139 -10.44 -10.20 13.34
CA ASN A 139 -10.46 -11.18 14.42
C ASN A 139 -11.70 -11.04 15.32
N LYS A 140 -12.09 -9.80 15.67
CA LYS A 140 -13.35 -9.54 16.41
C LYS A 140 -14.58 -10.06 15.67
N ASN A 141 -14.52 -10.05 14.34
CA ASN A 141 -15.57 -10.53 13.45
C ASN A 141 -15.44 -12.04 13.12
N GLY A 142 -14.57 -12.78 13.80
CA GLY A 142 -14.40 -14.23 13.64
C GLY A 142 -13.43 -14.65 12.55
N PHE A 143 -12.74 -13.72 11.89
CA PHE A 143 -11.78 -14.01 10.82
C PHE A 143 -10.35 -13.93 11.34
N LYS A 144 -9.75 -15.09 11.60
CA LYS A 144 -8.35 -15.22 12.05
C LYS A 144 -7.38 -14.89 10.92
N ILE A 145 -7.11 -13.59 10.70
CA ILE A 145 -6.27 -13.07 9.61
C ILE A 145 -5.15 -12.22 10.19
N LEU A 146 -3.92 -12.43 9.75
CA LEU A 146 -2.76 -11.63 10.15
C LEU A 146 -2.70 -10.32 9.37
N GLY A 147 -2.14 -9.26 9.99
CA GLY A 147 -1.92 -7.98 9.32
C GLY A 147 -1.00 -8.11 8.10
N SER A 148 0.05 -8.93 8.20
CA SER A 148 0.94 -9.25 7.08
C SER A 148 0.21 -9.89 5.89
N ALA A 149 -0.80 -10.73 6.13
CA ALA A 149 -1.61 -11.31 5.06
C ALA A 149 -2.47 -10.27 4.34
N LEU A 150 -3.01 -9.29 5.07
CA LEU A 150 -3.76 -8.16 4.51
C LEU A 150 -2.85 -7.22 3.72
N LEU A 151 -1.66 -6.93 4.26
CA LEU A 151 -0.62 -6.15 3.60
C LEU A 151 -0.19 -6.77 2.26
N LEU A 152 0.12 -8.07 2.25
CA LEU A 152 0.49 -8.81 1.05
C LEU A 152 -0.65 -8.84 0.04
N HIS A 153 -1.90 -8.97 0.50
CA HIS A 153 -3.06 -8.89 -0.38
C HIS A 153 -3.15 -7.52 -1.05
N GLN A 154 -3.10 -6.43 -0.28
CA GLN A 154 -3.11 -5.07 -0.82
C GLN A 154 -1.96 -4.83 -1.82
N ALA A 155 -0.73 -5.26 -1.49
CA ALA A 155 0.40 -5.17 -2.40
C ALA A 155 0.14 -5.93 -3.72
N SER A 156 -0.40 -7.16 -3.62
CA SER A 156 -0.75 -7.96 -4.79
C SER A 156 -1.85 -7.33 -5.64
N GLN A 157 -2.77 -6.58 -5.02
CA GLN A 157 -3.85 -5.89 -5.72
C GLN A 157 -3.33 -4.70 -6.51
N ILE A 158 -2.46 -3.89 -5.90
CA ILE A 158 -1.80 -2.76 -6.55
C ILE A 158 -1.08 -3.18 -7.84
N LEU A 159 -0.40 -4.33 -7.84
CA LEU A 159 0.31 -4.83 -9.02
C LEU A 159 -0.62 -5.19 -10.20
N LYS A 160 -1.90 -5.45 -9.92
CA LYS A 160 -2.90 -5.82 -10.95
C LYS A 160 -3.72 -4.63 -11.44
N LEU A 161 -3.63 -3.48 -10.78
CA LEU A 161 -4.42 -2.31 -11.13
C LEU A 161 -4.08 -1.83 -12.55
N ALA A 162 -5.13 -1.48 -13.29
CA ALA A 162 -5.01 -0.65 -14.47
C ALA A 162 -4.31 0.68 -14.13
N GLU A 163 -3.60 1.26 -15.10
CA GLU A 163 -2.77 2.46 -14.90
C GLU A 163 -3.53 3.59 -14.19
N GLU A 164 -4.74 3.90 -14.66
CA GLU A 164 -5.58 4.96 -14.12
C GLU A 164 -5.91 4.77 -12.63
N LYS A 165 -6.13 3.51 -12.22
CA LYS A 165 -6.40 3.16 -10.82
C LYS A 165 -5.15 3.16 -9.97
N ALA A 166 -4.01 2.75 -10.51
CA ALA A 166 -2.73 2.88 -9.83
C ALA A 166 -2.38 4.36 -9.60
N GLU A 167 -2.63 5.24 -10.57
CA GLU A 167 -2.49 6.68 -10.43
C GLU A 167 -3.45 7.28 -9.37
N GLU A 168 -4.69 6.78 -9.29
CA GLU A 168 -5.65 7.15 -8.24
C GLU A 168 -5.13 6.79 -6.84
N VAL A 169 -4.63 5.56 -6.66
CA VAL A 169 -4.03 5.13 -5.39
C VAL A 169 -2.79 5.95 -5.03
N ALA A 170 -1.99 6.33 -6.03
CA ALA A 170 -0.78 7.11 -5.82
C ALA A 170 -1.07 8.55 -5.33
N LYS A 171 -2.26 9.08 -5.60
CA LYS A 171 -2.72 10.38 -5.06
C LYS A 171 -3.10 10.24 -3.59
N GLY A 172 -3.97 9.30 -3.24
CA GLY A 172 -4.25 8.97 -1.84
C GLY A 172 -5.71 8.80 -1.52
N ALA A 173 -5.99 8.46 -0.26
CA ALA A 173 -7.33 8.49 0.27
C ALA A 173 -7.67 9.96 0.59
N SER A 174 -8.38 10.61 -0.34
CA SER A 174 -8.92 11.96 -0.19
C SER A 174 -10.14 12.00 0.71
#